data_AF-A0A7W4HJX1-F1
#
_entry.id   AF-A0A7W4HJX1-F1
#
_cell.length_a   1.000
_cell.length_b   1.000
_cell.length_c   1.000
_cell.angle_alpha   90.00
_cell.angle_beta   90.00
_cell.angle_gamma   90.00
#
_symmetry.space_group_name_H-M   'P 1'
#
loop_
_entity.id
_entity.type
_entity.pdbx_description
1 polymer ?
#
loop_
_entity_poly.entity_id
_entity_poly.type
_entity_poly.pdbx_seq_one_letter_code
_entity_poly.pdbx_strand_id
1 'polypeptide(L)'
;MAAEAKTFIATAYYSPTPDQAKYYTGTYAGDLSLNGGSGKASDGTPVYVGMVAAPKNYTFGTKINLDGIGVVSVHDRGGAIGAGDGYDRIDIWMGYGDAGLARTLAWGRREITGTIVDSGTSVSLDLENILNNAPKAGDLALKKLQAIGYNTSGRTFSDMILQFQLDYGVISSRTDAGAGNYGPKTTAKLSEVYNNFLKNGNTQIQKVESSDEKNLPSTQENFETKYSTDAEKLSENMATNFFGVTDEKVQNLQNFLRKSGYSTDNNAGKMDLSTLHALRKYQSAKNIGQTGRVDLRTQITIASDLSK
;
A
#
# COMPACT_ATOMS: atom_id res chain seq x y z
N MET A 1 21.07 -13.19 31.60
CA MET A 1 20.71 -13.75 30.29
C MET A 1 20.84 -12.63 29.28
N ALA A 2 21.50 -12.86 28.14
CA ALA A 2 21.54 -11.84 27.08
C ALA A 2 20.10 -11.56 26.65
N ALA A 3 19.71 -10.28 26.63
CA ALA A 3 18.38 -9.90 26.19
C ALA A 3 18.21 -10.27 24.71
N GLU A 4 17.19 -11.07 24.42
CA GLU A 4 16.93 -11.55 23.07
C GLU A 4 16.37 -10.41 22.21
N ALA A 5 17.00 -10.19 21.06
CA ALA A 5 16.51 -9.25 20.05
C ALA A 5 15.26 -9.83 19.38
N LYS A 6 14.23 -8.99 19.21
CA LYS A 6 12.97 -9.34 18.56
C LYS A 6 12.66 -8.36 17.45
N THR A 7 12.04 -8.86 16.38
CA THR A 7 11.53 -8.03 15.29
C THR A 7 10.14 -7.51 15.64
N PHE A 8 9.94 -6.22 15.41
CA PHE A 8 8.65 -5.55 15.59
C PHE A 8 8.19 -4.89 14.29
N ILE A 9 6.88 -4.95 14.06
CA ILE A 9 6.22 -4.01 13.15
C ILE A 9 5.71 -2.84 13.98
N ALA A 10 6.42 -1.73 13.88
CA ALA A 10 6.13 -0.52 14.64
C ALA A 10 5.37 0.50 13.80
N THR A 11 4.24 0.94 14.33
CA THR A 11 3.50 2.13 13.86
C THR A 11 3.58 3.23 14.92
N ALA A 12 2.96 4.37 14.63
CA ALA A 12 2.81 5.44 15.59
C ALA A 12 1.39 6.01 15.53
N TYR A 13 0.96 6.57 16.65
CA TYR A 13 -0.28 7.31 16.80
C TYR A 13 -0.03 8.60 17.60
N TYR A 14 -0.97 9.52 17.50
CA TYR A 14 -0.94 10.78 18.25
C TYR A 14 -2.35 11.12 18.74
N SER A 15 -2.44 11.99 19.73
CA SER A 15 -3.72 12.46 20.24
C SER A 15 -4.07 13.82 19.60
N PRO A 16 -5.15 13.90 18.80
CA PRO A 16 -5.52 15.16 18.17
C PRO A 16 -6.07 16.16 19.19
N THR A 17 -5.97 17.46 18.86
CA THR A 17 -6.50 18.58 19.65
C THR A 17 -7.43 19.43 18.77
N PRO A 18 -8.53 19.99 19.29
CA PRO A 18 -9.54 20.70 18.49
C PRO A 18 -9.03 21.87 17.62
N ASP A 19 -7.90 22.49 17.99
CA ASP A 19 -7.37 23.70 17.35
C ASP A 19 -6.06 23.48 16.58
N GLN A 20 -5.68 22.23 16.27
CA GLN A 20 -4.47 21.99 15.48
C GLN A 20 -4.67 22.38 14.01
N ALA A 21 -3.58 22.80 13.37
CA ALA A 21 -3.60 23.29 11.99
C ALA A 21 -3.91 22.20 10.96
N LYS A 22 -3.53 20.95 11.25
CA LYS A 22 -3.65 19.83 10.30
C LYS A 22 -4.23 18.59 10.98
N TYR A 23 -5.05 17.85 10.24
CA TYR A 23 -5.59 16.57 10.68
C TYR A 23 -5.23 15.49 9.67
N TYR A 24 -4.91 14.27 10.12
CA TYR A 24 -4.56 13.16 9.24
C TYR A 24 -5.74 12.75 8.35
N THR A 25 -6.93 12.65 8.93
CA THR A 25 -8.21 12.40 8.24
C THR A 25 -8.84 13.65 7.65
N GLY A 26 -8.24 14.83 7.89
CA GLY A 26 -8.79 16.14 7.52
C GLY A 26 -9.76 16.74 8.54
N THR A 27 -10.14 16.04 9.61
CA THR A 27 -11.01 16.56 10.68
C THR A 27 -10.58 16.08 12.07
N TYR A 28 -10.86 16.88 13.11
CA TYR A 28 -10.64 16.49 14.51
C TYR A 28 -11.40 15.21 14.88
N ALA A 29 -12.68 15.13 14.51
CA ALA A 29 -13.52 13.97 14.84
C ALA A 29 -13.02 12.69 14.17
N GLY A 30 -12.55 12.77 12.93
CA GLY A 30 -11.96 11.62 12.23
C GLY A 30 -10.69 11.12 12.91
N ASP A 31 -9.79 12.03 13.31
CA ASP A 31 -8.56 11.66 13.99
C ASP A 31 -8.82 11.13 15.40
N LEU A 32 -9.80 11.68 16.10
CA LEU A 32 -10.21 11.21 17.43
C LEU A 32 -10.78 9.78 17.35
N SER A 33 -11.60 9.50 16.34
CA SER A 33 -12.12 8.15 16.10
C SER A 33 -11.03 7.15 15.70
N LEU A 34 -9.98 7.60 15.01
CA LEU A 34 -8.89 6.75 14.55
C LEU A 34 -7.87 6.44 15.66
N ASN A 35 -7.47 7.46 16.42
CA ASN A 35 -6.35 7.39 17.36
C ASN A 35 -6.77 7.33 18.84
N GLY A 36 -8.04 7.61 19.15
CA GLY A 36 -8.50 7.81 20.52
C GLY A 36 -8.06 9.17 21.10
N GLY A 37 -8.45 9.44 22.35
CA GLY A 37 -8.20 10.75 22.99
C GLY A 37 -8.36 10.80 24.51
N SER A 38 -8.26 9.67 25.22
CA SER A 38 -8.45 9.57 26.67
C SER A 38 -7.37 10.28 27.51
N GLY A 39 -6.24 10.67 26.90
CA GLY A 39 -5.07 11.19 27.60
C GLY A 39 -4.41 10.18 28.57
N LYS A 40 -4.89 8.94 28.59
CA LYS A 40 -4.45 7.85 29.46
C LYS A 40 -4.36 6.55 28.67
N ALA A 41 -3.34 5.77 28.97
CA ALA A 41 -3.13 4.43 28.45
C ALA A 41 -4.11 3.42 29.05
N SER A 42 -4.12 2.20 28.49
CA SER A 42 -4.92 1.08 28.97
C SER A 42 -4.69 0.70 30.44
N ASP A 43 -3.50 0.95 31.00
CA ASP A 43 -3.20 0.72 32.43
C ASP A 43 -3.50 1.93 33.34
N GLY A 44 -4.03 3.02 32.78
CA GLY A 44 -4.34 4.27 33.48
C GLY A 44 -3.19 5.28 33.55
N THR A 45 -1.99 4.93 33.07
CA THR A 45 -0.84 5.84 33.02
C THR A 45 -1.14 7.02 32.10
N PRO A 46 -0.87 8.28 32.51
CA PRO A 46 -0.95 9.42 31.61
C PRO A 46 -0.02 9.24 30.40
N VAL A 47 -0.50 9.56 29.20
CA VAL A 47 0.31 9.39 27.98
C VAL A 47 1.56 10.27 28.00
N TYR A 48 2.67 9.74 27.48
CA TYR A 48 3.93 10.44 27.31
C TYR A 48 4.66 9.92 26.07
N VAL A 49 5.54 10.74 25.50
CA VAL A 49 6.27 10.37 24.27
C VAL A 49 7.17 9.16 24.55
N GLY A 50 7.03 8.10 23.76
CA GLY A 50 7.73 6.83 23.99
C GLY A 50 6.95 5.81 24.81
N MET A 51 5.72 6.14 25.21
CA MET A 51 4.72 5.15 25.59
C MET A 51 4.34 4.31 24.36
N VAL A 52 4.15 3.00 24.55
CA VAL A 52 3.81 2.08 23.47
C VAL A 52 2.62 1.18 23.81
N ALA A 53 1.76 0.96 22.82
CA ALA A 53 0.81 -0.15 22.82
C ALA A 53 1.53 -1.41 22.35
N ALA A 54 1.41 -2.51 23.09
CA ALA A 54 2.04 -3.79 22.74
C ALA A 54 1.09 -4.97 23.02
N PRO A 55 1.39 -6.18 22.52
CA PRO A 55 0.54 -7.33 22.72
C PRO A 55 0.50 -7.78 24.20
N LYS A 56 -0.52 -8.56 24.56
CA LYS A 56 -0.80 -8.91 25.97
C LYS A 56 0.30 -9.70 26.68
N ASN A 57 1.19 -10.38 25.93
CA ASN A 57 2.35 -11.10 26.47
C ASN A 57 3.44 -10.15 27.01
N TYR A 58 3.37 -8.84 26.71
CA TYR A 58 4.24 -7.83 27.32
C TYR A 58 3.55 -7.22 28.53
N THR A 59 4.10 -7.41 29.73
CA THR A 59 3.57 -6.78 30.94
C THR A 59 3.70 -5.26 30.86
N PHE A 60 2.75 -4.54 31.46
CA PHE A 60 2.88 -3.09 31.59
C PHE A 60 4.17 -2.72 32.34
N GLY A 61 4.84 -1.67 31.91
CA GLY A 61 6.17 -1.26 32.36
C GLY A 61 7.34 -1.92 31.62
N THR A 62 7.10 -2.90 30.74
CA THR A 62 8.18 -3.51 29.94
C THR A 62 8.90 -2.45 29.11
N LYS A 63 10.24 -2.43 29.17
CA LYS A 63 11.11 -1.52 28.42
C LYS A 63 11.66 -2.22 27.18
N ILE A 64 11.59 -1.54 26.04
CA ILE A 64 12.10 -2.05 24.77
C ILE A 64 13.07 -1.00 24.21
N ASN A 65 14.34 -1.35 24.06
CA ASN A 65 15.29 -0.55 23.30
C ASN A 65 15.11 -0.86 21.81
N LEU A 66 14.65 0.13 21.04
CA LEU A 66 14.49 0.05 19.59
C LEU A 66 15.78 0.53 18.91
N ASP A 67 16.38 -0.32 18.10
CA ASP A 67 17.71 -0.09 17.54
C ASP A 67 17.78 1.22 16.75
N GLY A 68 18.72 2.10 17.15
CA GLY A 68 18.94 3.39 16.51
C GLY A 68 17.85 4.45 16.76
N ILE A 69 16.86 4.17 17.62
CA ILE A 69 15.72 5.06 17.90
C ILE A 69 15.64 5.44 19.39
N GLY A 70 15.82 4.47 20.28
CA GLY A 70 15.76 4.68 21.73
C GLY A 70 14.82 3.73 22.47
N VAL A 71 14.61 3.99 23.76
CA VAL A 71 13.86 3.12 24.68
C VAL A 71 12.41 3.57 24.82
N VAL A 72 11.48 2.64 24.58
CA VAL A 72 10.03 2.81 24.77
C VAL A 72 9.51 1.97 25.94
N SER A 73 8.30 2.27 26.42
CA SER A 73 7.69 1.59 27.58
C SER A 73 6.24 1.19 27.34
N VAL A 74 5.93 -0.08 27.61
CA VAL A 74 4.61 -0.66 27.38
C VAL A 74 3.62 -0.19 28.45
N HIS A 75 2.61 0.59 28.08
CA HIS A 75 1.51 0.99 29.00
C HIS A 75 0.13 0.89 28.35
N ASP A 76 0.08 0.66 27.03
CA ASP A 76 -1.16 0.71 26.28
C ASP A 76 -1.45 -0.60 25.54
N ARG A 77 -2.66 -0.69 24.98
CA ARG A 77 -3.16 -1.80 24.18
C ARG A 77 -3.99 -1.23 23.02
N GLY A 78 -4.05 -1.97 21.93
CA GLY A 78 -4.93 -1.63 20.82
C GLY A 78 -5.51 -2.89 20.18
N GLY A 79 -6.74 -2.81 19.66
CA GLY A 79 -7.42 -3.97 19.06
C GLY A 79 -6.67 -4.59 17.88
N ALA A 80 -5.85 -3.81 17.18
CA ALA A 80 -5.01 -4.25 16.07
C ALA A 80 -3.55 -4.60 16.47
N ILE A 81 -3.23 -4.51 17.77
CA ILE A 81 -1.88 -4.69 18.33
C ILE A 81 -1.78 -6.08 18.94
N GLY A 82 -1.25 -7.02 18.14
CA GLY A 82 -1.16 -8.43 18.47
C GLY A 82 0.25 -8.99 18.26
N ALA A 83 0.51 -10.13 18.90
CA ALA A 83 1.69 -10.94 18.63
C ALA A 83 1.48 -11.69 17.31
N GLY A 84 2.54 -11.91 16.55
CA GLY A 84 2.50 -12.58 15.26
C GLY A 84 3.61 -13.61 15.09
N ASP A 85 3.48 -14.47 14.09
CA ASP A 85 4.53 -15.43 13.72
C ASP A 85 5.68 -14.67 13.05
N GLY A 86 6.79 -14.51 13.79
CA GLY A 86 8.02 -13.86 13.32
C GLY A 86 8.14 -12.36 13.63
N TYR A 87 7.08 -11.69 14.09
CA TYR A 87 7.12 -10.32 14.58
C TYR A 87 5.98 -9.99 15.53
N ASP A 88 6.20 -9.03 16.43
CA ASP A 88 5.14 -8.45 17.28
C ASP A 88 4.78 -7.05 16.80
N ARG A 89 3.49 -6.67 16.86
CA ARG A 89 3.07 -5.30 16.52
C ARG A 89 3.16 -4.40 17.73
N ILE A 90 3.70 -3.20 17.53
CA ILE A 90 3.73 -2.15 18.55
C ILE A 90 3.27 -0.82 17.94
N ASP A 91 2.66 0.06 18.74
CA ASP A 91 2.20 1.37 18.31
C ASP A 91 2.66 2.45 19.29
N ILE A 92 3.50 3.37 18.82
CA ILE A 92 4.20 4.33 19.67
C ILE A 92 3.42 5.64 19.74
N TRP A 93 3.15 6.14 20.94
CA TRP A 93 2.51 7.43 21.14
C TRP A 93 3.51 8.57 20.94
N MET A 94 3.18 9.50 20.04
CA MET A 94 4.13 10.52 19.53
C MET A 94 3.88 11.95 20.02
N GLY A 95 2.78 12.21 20.73
CA GLY A 95 2.46 13.56 21.20
C GLY A 95 1.03 13.98 20.93
N TYR A 96 0.78 15.27 21.20
CA TYR A 96 -0.48 15.95 20.90
C TYR A 96 -0.36 16.84 19.66
N GLY A 97 -1.50 17.07 19.00
CA GLY A 97 -1.66 18.12 18.00
C GLY A 97 -0.71 18.00 16.78
N ASP A 98 -0.34 19.14 16.20
CA ASP A 98 0.52 19.20 15.01
C ASP A 98 1.91 18.57 15.23
N ALA A 99 2.48 18.71 16.43
CA ALA A 99 3.79 18.13 16.74
C ALA A 99 3.73 16.60 16.82
N GLY A 100 2.68 16.05 17.45
CA GLY A 100 2.43 14.61 17.48
C GLY A 100 2.14 14.05 16.08
N LEU A 101 1.34 14.76 15.29
CA LEU A 101 1.06 14.39 13.90
C LEU A 101 2.34 14.39 13.04
N ALA A 102 3.17 15.42 13.15
CA ALA A 102 4.42 15.52 12.39
C ALA A 102 5.36 14.33 12.69
N ARG A 103 5.53 13.97 13.96
CA ARG A 103 6.34 12.81 14.38
C ARG A 103 5.73 11.49 13.92
N THR A 104 4.40 11.35 14.00
CA THR A 104 3.68 10.16 13.53
C THR A 104 3.87 9.94 12.03
N LEU A 105 3.77 11.01 11.24
CA LEU A 105 3.99 10.97 9.79
C LEU A 105 5.45 10.69 9.45
N ALA A 106 6.39 11.29 10.18
CA ALA A 106 7.82 11.04 10.04
C ALA A 106 8.19 9.59 10.38
N TRP A 107 7.53 9.00 11.38
CA TRP A 107 7.72 7.62 11.77
C TRP A 107 7.19 6.63 10.70
N GLY A 108 5.94 6.77 10.28
CA GLY A 108 5.29 5.82 9.36
C GLY A 108 5.21 4.39 9.90
N ARG A 109 4.92 3.41 9.05
CA ARG A 109 5.02 1.98 9.42
C ARG A 109 6.40 1.46 9.07
N ARG A 110 7.10 0.82 10.00
CA ARG A 110 8.41 0.22 9.74
C ARG A 110 8.62 -1.08 10.51
N GLU A 111 9.48 -1.92 9.96
CA GLU A 111 10.07 -3.04 10.69
C GLU A 111 11.27 -2.52 11.48
N ILE A 112 11.40 -2.94 12.73
CA ILE A 112 12.49 -2.53 13.60
C ILE A 112 12.85 -3.65 14.58
N THR A 113 14.14 -3.85 14.80
CA THR A 113 14.63 -4.74 15.85
C THR A 113 14.61 -4.02 17.18
N GLY A 114 14.16 -4.72 18.21
CA GLY A 114 14.16 -4.22 19.57
C GLY A 114 14.58 -5.27 20.58
N THR A 115 15.19 -4.81 21.67
CA THR A 115 15.69 -5.67 22.75
C THR A 115 14.97 -5.30 24.05
N ILE A 116 14.49 -6.29 24.79
CA ILE A 116 13.89 -6.05 26.10
C ILE A 116 14.98 -5.71 27.11
N VAL A 117 14.87 -4.55 27.75
CA VAL A 117 15.88 -4.04 28.68
C VAL A 117 15.35 -3.96 30.11
N ASP A 118 16.25 -3.69 31.06
CA ASP A 118 15.90 -3.56 32.47
C ASP A 118 14.79 -2.53 32.69
N SER A 119 13.87 -2.80 33.62
CA SER A 119 12.71 -1.94 33.87
C SER A 119 13.08 -0.55 34.40
N GLY A 120 14.24 -0.40 35.02
CA GLY A 120 14.82 0.87 35.46
C GLY A 120 15.43 1.70 34.32
N THR A 121 15.54 1.15 33.11
CA THR A 121 16.01 1.90 31.94
C THR A 121 15.05 3.05 31.63
N SER A 122 15.61 4.26 31.52
CA SER A 122 14.84 5.46 31.23
C SER A 122 14.27 5.42 29.81
N VAL A 123 13.03 5.87 29.64
CA VAL A 123 12.42 6.05 28.33
C VAL A 123 13.11 7.22 27.64
N SER A 124 13.52 7.01 26.39
CA SER A 124 14.13 8.03 25.55
C SER A 124 13.78 7.75 24.10
N LEU A 125 13.31 8.75 23.37
CA LEU A 125 13.13 8.66 21.93
C LEU A 125 13.91 9.77 21.26
N ASP A 126 14.70 9.41 20.26
CA ASP A 126 15.41 10.36 19.43
C ASP A 126 14.46 11.02 18.42
N LEU A 127 13.70 12.00 18.92
CA LEU A 127 12.68 12.71 18.14
C LEU A 127 13.28 13.52 17.00
N GLU A 128 14.48 14.05 17.17
CA GLU A 128 15.18 14.81 16.13
C GLU A 128 15.54 13.89 14.97
N ASN A 129 16.12 12.72 15.26
CA ASN A 129 16.40 11.70 14.25
C ASN A 129 15.13 11.24 13.54
N ILE A 130 14.03 10.99 14.27
CA ILE A 130 12.75 10.62 13.66
C ILE A 130 12.28 11.68 12.66
N LEU A 131 12.34 12.96 13.02
CA LEU A 131 11.91 14.06 12.16
C LEU A 131 12.86 14.29 10.98
N ASN A 132 14.18 14.22 11.21
CA ASN A 132 15.20 14.47 10.19
C ASN A 132 15.31 13.33 9.16
N ASN A 133 15.02 12.09 9.59
CA ASN A 133 14.98 10.91 8.74
C ASN A 133 13.56 10.49 8.35
N ALA A 134 12.60 11.42 8.45
CA ALA A 134 11.27 11.24 7.90
C ALA A 134 11.38 10.86 6.41
N PRO A 135 10.70 9.80 5.95
CA PRO A 135 10.62 9.53 4.51
C PRO A 135 10.08 10.79 3.83
N LYS A 136 10.80 11.34 2.86
CA LYS A 136 10.26 12.46 2.09
C LYS A 136 8.94 11.98 1.48
N ALA A 137 7.92 12.84 1.43
CA ALA A 137 6.61 12.44 0.89
C ALA A 137 6.71 11.81 -0.51
N GLY A 138 7.72 12.20 -1.30
CA GLY A 138 8.09 11.58 -2.57
C GLY A 138 8.60 10.14 -2.47
N ASP A 139 9.37 9.79 -1.44
CA ASP A 139 9.93 8.43 -1.25
C ASP A 139 8.86 7.42 -0.86
N LEU A 140 7.88 7.82 -0.03
CA LEU A 140 6.75 6.97 0.30
C LEU A 140 5.81 6.79 -0.89
N ALA A 141 5.53 7.87 -1.62
CA ALA A 141 4.76 7.80 -2.86
C ALA A 141 5.45 6.89 -3.89
N LEU A 142 6.77 7.00 -4.01
CA LEU A 142 7.59 6.16 -4.86
C LEU A 142 7.44 4.67 -4.50
N LYS A 143 7.57 4.32 -3.22
CA LYS A 143 7.40 2.94 -2.75
C LYS A 143 5.98 2.41 -3.03
N LYS A 144 4.94 3.22 -2.79
CA LYS A 144 3.55 2.85 -3.11
C LYS A 144 3.37 2.61 -4.61
N LEU A 145 3.91 3.49 -5.44
CA LEU A 145 3.90 3.39 -6.91
C LEU A 145 4.62 2.13 -7.37
N GLN A 146 5.81 1.85 -6.86
CA GLN A 146 6.57 0.62 -7.15
C GLN A 146 5.78 -0.64 -6.76
N ALA A 147 5.18 -0.66 -5.57
CA ALA A 147 4.38 -1.79 -5.09
C ALA A 147 3.18 -2.09 -5.98
N ILE A 148 2.56 -1.06 -6.58
CA ILE A 148 1.47 -1.21 -7.56
C ILE A 148 1.96 -1.28 -9.02
N GLY A 149 3.25 -1.53 -9.22
CA GLY A 149 3.85 -1.88 -10.52
C GLY A 149 4.36 -0.72 -11.36
N TYR A 150 4.56 0.48 -10.81
CA TYR A 150 5.19 1.58 -11.54
C TYR A 150 6.71 1.50 -11.41
N ASN A 151 7.39 1.12 -12.49
CA ASN A 151 8.86 1.00 -12.54
C ASN A 151 9.57 2.37 -12.60
N THR A 152 10.75 2.46 -12.00
CA THR A 152 11.64 3.63 -11.99
C THR A 152 12.68 3.65 -13.10
N SER A 153 12.92 2.54 -13.80
CA SER A 153 13.99 2.45 -14.82
C SER A 153 13.88 3.55 -15.87
N GLY A 154 14.82 4.50 -15.83
CA GLY A 154 14.91 5.62 -16.77
C GLY A 154 13.82 6.69 -16.66
N ARG A 155 13.04 6.71 -15.56
CA ARG A 155 11.91 7.65 -15.37
C ARG A 155 12.08 8.50 -14.13
N THR A 156 11.67 9.76 -14.21
CA THR A 156 11.66 10.64 -13.04
C THR A 156 10.46 10.34 -12.13
N PHE A 157 10.52 10.81 -10.87
CA PHE A 157 9.35 10.77 -9.97
C PHE A 157 8.13 11.45 -10.58
N SER A 158 8.34 12.59 -11.25
CA SER A 158 7.27 13.31 -11.94
C SER A 158 6.66 12.51 -13.09
N ASP A 159 7.46 11.76 -13.86
CA ASP A 159 6.95 10.89 -14.93
C ASP A 159 6.06 9.77 -14.38
N MET A 160 6.44 9.17 -13.25
CA MET A 160 5.63 8.13 -12.62
C MET A 160 4.33 8.69 -12.04
N ILE A 161 4.39 9.89 -11.45
CA ILE A 161 3.19 10.59 -10.96
C ILE A 161 2.28 10.95 -12.11
N LEU A 162 2.82 11.51 -13.19
CA LEU A 162 2.08 11.84 -14.40
C LEU A 162 1.39 10.60 -14.95
N GLN A 163 2.12 9.49 -15.02
CA GLN A 163 1.57 8.23 -15.48
C GLN A 163 0.45 7.74 -14.57
N PHE A 164 0.68 7.74 -13.26
CA PHE A 164 -0.33 7.36 -12.29
C PHE A 164 -1.57 8.25 -12.35
N GLN A 165 -1.42 9.55 -12.57
CA GLN A 165 -2.54 10.47 -12.67
C GLN A 165 -3.40 10.18 -13.91
N LEU A 166 -2.77 9.92 -15.05
CA LEU A 166 -3.46 9.50 -16.28
C LEU A 166 -4.08 8.10 -16.11
N ASP A 167 -3.39 7.19 -15.42
CA ASP A 167 -3.88 5.85 -15.11
C ASP A 167 -5.04 5.86 -14.08
N TYR A 168 -5.03 6.87 -13.22
CA TYR A 168 -6.00 7.24 -12.21
C TYR A 168 -7.32 7.86 -12.69
N GLY A 169 -7.26 8.53 -13.84
CA GLY A 169 -8.19 9.63 -14.15
C GLY A 169 -8.12 10.79 -13.15
N VAL A 170 -6.98 10.98 -12.46
CA VAL A 170 -6.74 12.16 -11.59
C VAL A 170 -6.60 13.42 -12.43
N ILE A 171 -6.01 13.27 -13.62
CA ILE A 171 -5.95 14.27 -14.68
C ILE A 171 -6.40 13.61 -16.00
N SER A 172 -6.84 14.43 -16.94
CA SER A 172 -7.28 14.00 -18.28
C SER A 172 -6.23 14.21 -19.35
N SER A 173 -5.19 15.01 -19.11
CA SER A 173 -4.12 15.25 -20.08
C SER A 173 -2.77 15.61 -19.44
N ARG A 174 -1.68 15.51 -20.21
CA ARG A 174 -0.33 15.91 -19.77
C ARG A 174 -0.16 17.42 -19.59
N THR A 175 -1.08 18.21 -20.14
CA THR A 175 -1.07 19.67 -20.06
C THR A 175 -1.98 20.20 -18.95
N ASP A 176 -2.68 19.32 -18.24
CA ASP A 176 -3.56 19.72 -17.15
C ASP A 176 -2.77 20.34 -16.00
N ALA A 177 -3.37 21.33 -15.34
CA ALA A 177 -2.81 21.92 -14.14
C ALA A 177 -2.58 20.82 -13.08
N GLY A 178 -1.32 20.64 -12.67
CA GLY A 178 -0.93 19.60 -11.72
C GLY A 178 -0.46 18.28 -12.33
N ALA A 179 -0.36 18.19 -13.66
CA ALA A 179 0.26 17.05 -14.36
C ALA A 179 1.70 16.82 -13.87
N GLY A 180 2.02 15.61 -13.43
CA GLY A 180 3.32 15.25 -12.87
C GLY A 180 3.58 15.73 -11.44
N ASN A 181 2.61 16.43 -10.81
CA ASN A 181 2.73 16.95 -9.46
C ASN A 181 2.00 16.06 -8.43
N TYR A 182 2.68 15.74 -7.32
CA TYR A 182 2.11 14.94 -6.24
C TYR A 182 1.32 15.79 -5.23
N GLY A 183 0.20 16.35 -5.70
CA GLY A 183 -0.72 17.16 -4.90
C GLY A 183 -1.84 16.35 -4.22
N PRO A 184 -2.74 17.01 -3.45
CA PRO A 184 -3.75 16.34 -2.61
C PRO A 184 -4.63 15.32 -3.35
N LYS A 185 -5.06 15.62 -4.59
CA LYS A 185 -5.87 14.70 -5.42
C LYS A 185 -5.09 13.43 -5.78
N THR A 186 -3.83 13.57 -6.17
CA THR A 186 -2.94 12.45 -6.49
C THR A 186 -2.66 11.61 -5.26
N THR A 187 -2.38 12.25 -4.12
CA THR A 187 -2.13 11.58 -2.83
C THR A 187 -3.32 10.75 -2.38
N ALA A 188 -4.53 11.32 -2.46
CA ALA A 188 -5.75 10.62 -2.10
C ALA A 188 -5.97 9.39 -2.99
N LYS A 189 -5.87 9.56 -4.32
CA LYS A 189 -6.07 8.45 -5.26
C LYS A 189 -4.98 7.37 -5.15
N LEU A 190 -3.71 7.74 -4.97
CA LEU A 190 -2.62 6.77 -4.76
C LEU A 190 -2.83 5.96 -3.49
N SER A 191 -3.31 6.60 -2.42
CA SER A 191 -3.61 5.91 -1.16
C SER A 191 -4.80 4.97 -1.29
N GLU A 192 -5.87 5.38 -1.98
CA GLU A 192 -7.02 4.52 -2.31
C GLU A 192 -6.59 3.27 -3.09
N VAL A 193 -5.86 3.46 -4.19
CA VAL A 193 -5.38 2.37 -5.06
C VAL A 193 -4.46 1.42 -4.29
N TYR A 194 -3.50 1.96 -3.53
CA TYR A 194 -2.58 1.17 -2.74
C TYR A 194 -3.29 0.37 -1.65
N ASN A 195 -4.25 0.97 -0.94
CA ASN A 195 -5.03 0.27 0.09
C ASN A 195 -5.88 -0.86 -0.50
N ASN A 196 -6.46 -0.66 -1.68
CA ASN A 196 -7.17 -1.72 -2.40
C ASN A 196 -6.23 -2.85 -2.84
N PHE A 197 -5.02 -2.51 -3.31
CA PHE A 197 -3.98 -3.49 -3.61
C PHE A 197 -3.63 -4.35 -2.39
N LEU A 198 -3.44 -3.75 -1.21
CA LEU A 198 -3.19 -4.49 0.04
C LEU A 198 -4.35 -5.41 0.43
N LYS A 199 -5.60 -4.95 0.31
CA LYS A 199 -6.79 -5.77 0.60
C LYS A 199 -6.91 -6.97 -0.34
N ASN A 200 -6.61 -6.76 -1.63
CA ASN A 200 -6.69 -7.81 -2.64
C ASN A 200 -5.53 -8.82 -2.51
N GLY A 201 -4.34 -8.37 -2.11
CA GLY A 201 -3.22 -9.25 -1.77
C GLY A 201 -3.53 -10.20 -0.61
N ASN A 202 -4.22 -9.70 0.44
CA ASN A 202 -4.66 -10.54 1.56
C ASN A 202 -5.75 -11.56 1.20
N THR A 203 -6.57 -11.27 0.17
CA THR A 203 -7.61 -12.18 -0.31
C THR A 203 -7.03 -13.38 -1.08
N GLN A 204 -5.82 -13.26 -1.64
CA GLN A 204 -5.13 -14.39 -2.28
C GLN A 204 -4.46 -15.34 -1.27
N ILE A 205 -4.05 -14.86 -0.09
CA ILE A 205 -3.48 -15.73 0.96
C ILE A 205 -4.58 -16.60 1.60
N GLN A 206 -5.79 -16.07 1.81
CA GLN A 206 -6.88 -16.82 2.46
C GLN A 206 -7.57 -17.88 1.57
N LYS A 207 -7.31 -17.91 0.26
CA LYS A 207 -7.94 -18.88 -0.65
C LYS A 207 -7.12 -20.15 -0.89
N VAL A 208 -5.93 -20.25 -0.28
CA VAL A 208 -5.03 -21.41 -0.43
C VAL A 208 -5.06 -22.36 0.78
N GLU A 209 -5.61 -21.95 1.93
CA GLU A 209 -5.58 -22.74 3.18
C GLU A 209 -6.89 -23.48 3.55
N SER A 210 -7.82 -23.70 2.63
CA SER A 210 -9.00 -24.52 2.93
C SER A 210 -9.44 -25.42 1.77
N SER A 211 -8.69 -26.51 1.56
CA SER A 211 -9.26 -27.83 1.24
C SER A 211 -8.16 -28.90 1.32
N ASP A 212 -8.23 -29.68 2.39
CA ASP A 212 -7.80 -31.07 2.52
C ASP A 212 -6.40 -31.47 2.01
N GLU A 213 -5.44 -31.40 2.93
CA GLU A 213 -4.27 -32.29 2.97
C GLU A 213 -4.75 -33.76 3.03
N LYS A 214 -4.79 -34.44 1.87
CA LYS A 214 -4.53 -35.89 1.75
C LYS A 214 -4.44 -36.31 0.28
N ASN A 215 -3.27 -36.05 -0.31
CA ASN A 215 -2.48 -37.00 -1.11
C ASN A 215 -1.40 -36.23 -1.85
N LEU A 216 -0.17 -36.34 -1.38
CA LEU A 216 1.01 -35.99 -2.16
C LEU A 216 1.45 -37.25 -2.92
N PRO A 217 1.58 -37.19 -4.25
CA PRO A 217 2.72 -37.84 -4.89
C PRO A 217 3.64 -36.76 -5.47
N SER A 218 4.88 -36.84 -5.03
CA SER A 218 6.05 -36.23 -5.64
C SER A 218 6.17 -36.60 -7.12
N THR A 219 6.18 -35.60 -8.01
CA THR A 219 7.04 -35.56 -9.21
C THR A 219 6.92 -34.19 -9.85
N GLN A 220 8.03 -33.45 -9.90
CA GLN A 220 8.24 -32.40 -10.88
C GLN A 220 8.27 -33.06 -12.27
N GLU A 221 7.19 -32.94 -13.04
CA GLU A 221 7.22 -33.01 -14.50
C GLU A 221 5.84 -32.64 -15.07
N ASN A 222 5.83 -31.68 -15.99
CA ASN A 222 4.76 -31.38 -16.95
C ASN A 222 3.40 -30.87 -16.42
N PHE A 223 3.32 -29.55 -16.20
CA PHE A 223 2.05 -28.79 -16.30
C PHE A 223 1.96 -27.98 -17.61
N GLU A 224 2.70 -28.38 -18.64
CA GLU A 224 2.33 -28.07 -20.02
C GLU A 224 1.34 -29.14 -20.51
N THR A 225 0.31 -28.71 -21.23
CA THR A 225 -0.71 -29.48 -21.98
C THR A 225 -1.93 -30.09 -21.25
N LYS A 226 -3.00 -29.28 -21.17
CA LYS A 226 -4.46 -29.56 -21.44
C LYS A 226 -5.27 -28.63 -20.53
N TYR A 227 -5.87 -27.51 -20.96
CA TYR A 227 -6.60 -27.17 -22.17
C TYR A 227 -6.25 -25.72 -22.51
N SER A 228 -5.79 -25.44 -23.72
CA SER A 228 -5.57 -24.07 -24.19
C SER A 228 -6.52 -23.84 -25.35
N THR A 229 -7.60 -23.12 -25.08
CA THR A 229 -8.50 -22.64 -26.12
C THR A 229 -7.82 -21.52 -26.90
N ASP A 230 -8.09 -21.40 -28.21
CA ASP A 230 -7.50 -20.34 -29.04
C ASP A 230 -7.80 -18.92 -28.50
N ALA A 231 -8.91 -18.76 -27.77
CA ALA A 231 -9.29 -17.53 -27.09
C ALA A 231 -8.34 -17.15 -25.92
N GLU A 232 -7.79 -18.12 -25.20
CA GLU A 232 -6.84 -17.88 -24.12
C GLU A 232 -5.50 -17.41 -24.68
N LYS A 233 -4.99 -18.06 -25.74
CA LYS A 233 -3.77 -17.63 -26.46
C LYS A 233 -3.93 -16.23 -27.06
N LEU A 234 -5.11 -15.91 -27.58
CA LEU A 234 -5.44 -14.59 -28.10
C LEU A 234 -5.53 -13.54 -26.98
N SER A 235 -6.03 -13.88 -25.79
CA SER A 235 -6.05 -12.93 -24.66
C SER A 235 -4.65 -12.66 -24.09
N GLU A 236 -3.78 -13.67 -24.08
CA GLU A 236 -2.39 -13.56 -23.64
C GLU A 236 -1.55 -12.70 -24.59
N ASN A 237 -1.88 -12.73 -25.89
CA ASN A 237 -1.28 -11.84 -26.89
C ASN A 237 -1.71 -10.36 -26.76
N MET A 238 -2.64 -10.05 -25.85
CA MET A 238 -3.08 -8.69 -25.52
C MET A 238 -2.65 -8.25 -24.11
N ALA A 239 -1.89 -9.08 -23.39
CA ALA A 239 -1.36 -8.73 -22.07
C ALA A 239 -0.38 -7.55 -22.19
N THR A 240 -0.83 -6.37 -21.78
CA THR A 240 -0.04 -5.13 -21.79
C THR A 240 0.06 -4.56 -20.39
N ASN A 241 1.27 -4.20 -19.98
CA ASN A 241 1.55 -3.79 -18.61
C ASN A 241 1.84 -2.29 -18.45
N PHE A 242 2.08 -1.53 -19.53
CA PHE A 242 2.60 -0.16 -19.39
C PHE A 242 2.16 0.82 -20.49
N PHE A 243 1.70 2.00 -20.08
CA PHE A 243 1.47 3.15 -20.95
C PHE A 243 2.76 3.65 -21.61
N GLY A 244 2.64 4.13 -22.84
CA GLY A 244 3.74 4.68 -23.65
C GLY A 244 4.58 3.63 -24.38
N VAL A 245 4.40 2.35 -24.07
CA VAL A 245 5.02 1.23 -24.80
C VAL A 245 4.40 1.13 -26.19
N THR A 246 5.25 0.91 -27.19
CA THR A 246 4.83 0.52 -28.54
C THR A 246 5.15 -0.96 -28.73
N ASP A 247 4.14 -1.79 -28.95
CA ASP A 247 4.24 -3.25 -29.04
C ASP A 247 3.10 -3.81 -29.92
N GLU A 248 3.35 -4.91 -30.62
CA GLU A 248 2.36 -5.68 -31.37
C GLU A 248 1.20 -6.12 -30.47
N LYS A 249 1.48 -6.47 -29.19
CA LYS A 249 0.43 -6.82 -28.22
C LYS A 249 -0.54 -5.67 -27.96
N VAL A 250 -0.02 -4.44 -27.93
CA VAL A 250 -0.85 -3.24 -27.78
C VAL A 250 -1.65 -2.99 -29.05
N GLN A 251 -1.10 -3.29 -30.23
CA GLN A 251 -1.85 -3.21 -31.48
C GLN A 251 -3.01 -4.21 -31.50
N ASN A 252 -2.80 -5.44 -31.02
CA ASN A 252 -3.84 -6.45 -30.86
C ASN A 252 -4.93 -5.99 -29.89
N LEU A 253 -4.56 -5.40 -28.77
CA LEU A 253 -5.49 -4.78 -27.82
C LEU A 253 -6.29 -3.64 -28.45
N GLN A 254 -5.63 -2.72 -29.16
CA GLN A 254 -6.29 -1.61 -29.86
C GLN A 254 -7.30 -2.12 -30.90
N ASN A 255 -6.95 -3.18 -31.64
CA ASN A 255 -7.84 -3.84 -32.58
C ASN A 255 -9.07 -4.44 -31.88
N PHE A 256 -8.86 -5.16 -30.77
CA PHE A 256 -9.95 -5.72 -29.97
C PHE A 256 -10.88 -4.63 -29.44
N LEU A 257 -10.33 -3.59 -28.82
CA LEU A 257 -11.12 -2.50 -28.22
C LEU A 257 -12.02 -1.83 -29.27
N ARG A 258 -11.49 -1.54 -30.46
CA ARG A 258 -12.28 -0.98 -31.56
C ARG A 258 -13.41 -1.90 -32.01
N LYS A 259 -13.10 -3.18 -32.23
CA LYS A 259 -14.12 -4.18 -32.61
C LYS A 259 -15.22 -4.29 -31.55
N SER A 260 -14.86 -4.13 -30.29
CA SER A 260 -15.77 -4.14 -29.15
C SER A 260 -16.50 -2.80 -28.91
N GLY A 261 -16.32 -1.81 -29.79
CA GLY A 261 -17.02 -0.51 -29.71
C GLY A 261 -16.32 0.57 -28.88
N TYR A 262 -15.07 0.34 -28.47
CA TYR A 262 -14.27 1.29 -27.69
C TYR A 262 -13.20 1.94 -28.58
N SER A 263 -13.47 3.16 -29.04
CA SER A 263 -12.60 3.87 -29.98
C SER A 263 -11.24 4.23 -29.39
N THR A 264 -10.19 3.98 -30.17
CA THR A 264 -8.82 4.47 -29.94
C THR A 264 -8.35 5.26 -31.17
N ASP A 265 -7.60 6.35 -30.95
CA ASP A 265 -7.31 7.39 -31.95
C ASP A 265 -6.45 6.89 -33.12
N ASN A 266 -5.58 5.90 -32.89
CA ASN A 266 -4.71 5.31 -33.92
C ASN A 266 -4.36 3.85 -33.60
N ASN A 267 -3.98 3.07 -34.61
CA ASN A 267 -3.61 1.65 -34.45
C ASN A 267 -2.09 1.43 -34.48
N ALA A 268 -1.33 2.41 -33.96
CA ALA A 268 0.13 2.40 -34.06
C ALA A 268 0.79 1.39 -33.10
N GLY A 269 0.01 0.57 -32.39
CA GLY A 269 0.51 -0.35 -31.38
C GLY A 269 1.08 0.37 -30.16
N LYS A 270 0.72 1.63 -29.93
CA LYS A 270 1.21 2.42 -28.79
C LYS A 270 0.16 2.51 -27.70
N MET A 271 0.54 2.24 -26.46
CA MET A 271 -0.36 2.30 -25.30
C MET A 271 -0.53 3.77 -24.90
N ASP A 272 -1.25 4.51 -25.74
CA ASP A 272 -1.50 5.94 -25.59
C ASP A 272 -2.75 6.22 -24.74
N LEU A 273 -3.04 7.50 -24.53
CA LEU A 273 -4.15 7.93 -23.70
C LEU A 273 -5.51 7.53 -24.26
N SER A 274 -5.65 7.51 -25.58
CA SER A 274 -6.87 7.03 -26.24
C SER A 274 -7.09 5.54 -25.97
N THR A 275 -6.01 4.74 -26.04
CA THR A 275 -6.01 3.30 -25.80
C THR A 275 -6.32 2.98 -24.33
N LEU A 276 -5.70 3.73 -23.43
CA LEU A 276 -5.94 3.63 -21.98
C LEU A 276 -7.42 3.94 -21.64
N HIS A 277 -7.98 5.02 -22.18
CA HIS A 277 -9.37 5.39 -21.96
C HIS A 277 -10.34 4.36 -22.53
N ALA A 278 -10.07 3.83 -23.73
CA ALA A 278 -10.87 2.76 -24.32
C ALA A 278 -10.86 1.49 -23.47
N LEU A 279 -9.68 1.07 -23.00
CA LEU A 279 -9.54 -0.09 -22.12
C LEU A 279 -10.31 0.08 -20.81
N ARG A 280 -10.25 1.26 -20.19
CA ARG A 280 -11.04 1.53 -18.97
C ARG A 280 -12.53 1.50 -19.22
N LYS A 281 -12.99 2.08 -20.33
CA LYS A 281 -14.41 2.03 -20.70
C LYS A 281 -14.87 0.57 -20.87
N TYR A 282 -14.06 -0.25 -21.52
CA TYR A 282 -14.31 -1.69 -21.63
C TYR A 282 -14.38 -2.36 -20.25
N GLN A 283 -13.38 -2.16 -19.39
CA GLN A 283 -13.35 -2.73 -18.04
C GLN A 283 -14.56 -2.29 -17.20
N SER A 284 -14.93 -1.01 -17.29
CA SER A 284 -16.12 -0.46 -16.63
C SER A 284 -17.39 -1.15 -17.11
N ALA A 285 -17.59 -1.27 -18.42
CA ALA A 285 -18.76 -1.91 -19.01
C ALA A 285 -18.88 -3.40 -18.66
N LYS A 286 -17.75 -4.05 -18.32
CA LYS A 286 -17.69 -5.45 -17.86
C LYS A 286 -17.79 -5.58 -16.34
N ASN A 287 -18.02 -4.49 -15.61
CA ASN A 287 -18.08 -4.44 -14.15
C ASN A 287 -16.81 -5.02 -13.48
N ILE A 288 -15.64 -4.79 -14.09
CA ILE A 288 -14.33 -5.11 -13.52
C ILE A 288 -13.56 -3.84 -13.22
N GLY A 289 -12.48 -3.95 -12.43
CA GLY A 289 -11.65 -2.82 -12.08
C GLY A 289 -11.11 -2.09 -13.32
N GLN A 290 -11.27 -0.77 -13.36
CA GLN A 290 -10.79 0.09 -14.46
C GLN A 290 -9.28 0.34 -14.36
N THR A 291 -8.51 -0.74 -14.25
CA THR A 291 -7.06 -0.69 -14.02
C THR A 291 -6.30 -0.06 -15.17
N GLY A 292 -6.90 0.00 -16.37
CA GLY A 292 -6.22 0.43 -17.59
C GLY A 292 -5.06 -0.50 -17.98
N ARG A 293 -5.03 -1.70 -17.41
CA ARG A 293 -4.05 -2.77 -17.67
C ARG A 293 -4.79 -4.03 -18.05
N VAL A 294 -4.20 -4.85 -18.91
CA VAL A 294 -4.75 -6.18 -19.22
C VAL A 294 -4.27 -7.16 -18.14
N ASP A 295 -4.72 -6.92 -16.91
CA ASP A 295 -4.52 -7.81 -15.76
C ASP A 295 -5.25 -9.16 -15.95
N LEU A 296 -4.98 -10.15 -15.10
CA LEU A 296 -5.55 -11.49 -15.23
C LEU A 296 -7.09 -11.47 -15.32
N ARG A 297 -7.76 -10.59 -14.57
CA ARG A 297 -9.22 -10.45 -14.62
C ARG A 297 -9.68 -9.91 -15.97
N THR A 298 -8.96 -8.94 -16.50
CA THR A 298 -9.21 -8.37 -17.82
C THR A 298 -8.92 -9.39 -18.93
N GLN A 299 -7.84 -10.17 -18.83
CA GLN A 299 -7.49 -11.25 -19.76
C GLN A 299 -8.61 -12.29 -19.85
N ILE A 300 -9.04 -12.83 -18.70
CA ILE A 300 -10.15 -13.79 -18.64
C ILE A 300 -11.42 -13.21 -19.26
N THR A 301 -11.70 -11.93 -19.01
CA THR A 301 -12.89 -11.27 -19.55
C THR A 301 -12.80 -11.10 -21.07
N ILE A 302 -11.63 -10.70 -21.60
CA ILE A 302 -11.36 -10.61 -23.04
C ILE A 302 -11.49 -11.99 -23.69
N ALA A 303 -10.87 -13.03 -23.13
CA ALA A 303 -10.97 -14.40 -23.62
C ALA A 303 -12.43 -14.86 -23.72
N SER A 304 -13.24 -14.58 -22.69
CA SER A 304 -14.67 -14.89 -22.70
C SER A 304 -15.43 -14.16 -23.80
N ASP A 305 -15.12 -12.90 -24.09
CA ASP A 305 -15.79 -12.16 -25.15
C ASP A 305 -15.32 -12.55 -26.56
N LEU A 306 -14.08 -13.01 -26.72
CA LEU A 306 -13.57 -13.55 -27.98
C LEU A 306 -14.17 -14.93 -28.32
N SER A 307 -14.69 -15.65 -27.33
CA SER A 307 -15.29 -16.99 -27.50
C SER A 307 -16.78 -16.98 -27.86
N LYS A 308 -17.40 -15.81 -28.01
CA LYS A 308 -18.82 -15.62 -28.36
C LYS A 308 -18.97 -15.26 -29.83
#